data_AF-A0A0C4EIY9-F1
#
_entry.id   AF-A0A0C4EIY9-F1
#
_cell.length_a   1.000
_cell.length_b   1.000
_cell.length_c   1.000
_cell.angle_alpha   90.00
_cell.angle_beta   90.00
_cell.angle_gamma   90.00
#
_symmetry.space_group_name_H-M   'P 1'
#
loop_
_entity.id
_entity.type
_entity.pdbx_description
1 polymer ?
#
loop_
_entity_poly.entity_id
_entity_poly.type
_entity_poly.pdbx_seq_one_letter_code
_entity_poly.pdbx_strand_id
1 'polypeptide(L)'
;MYKTDIQLARIVEDKACGSDIEDAGGDRAPVSLIPDWRSAELTTILHSLDKMVITEAEHHKTIAANLKLYGRSARNFKTTKGMVGVPRNLPLDSYAKAYLSRLTSFERDTLSKVPAMGLDLIAQKMQLSCNLQPGPSASGLTAAAPGGGTGSDAHATGGGGTGGQPTPAGGDASMHVDG
;
A
#
# COMPACT_ATOMS: atom_id res chain seq x y z
N MET A 1 -20.28 -2.75 1.29
CA MET A 1 -20.49 -1.88 0.11
C MET A 1 -20.59 -2.65 -1.21
N TYR A 2 -20.00 -3.86 -1.33
CA TYR A 2 -19.86 -4.60 -2.60
C TYR A 2 -20.89 -5.70 -2.87
N LYS A 3 -21.69 -6.10 -1.86
CA LYS A 3 -22.63 -7.24 -1.96
C LYS A 3 -23.71 -7.09 -3.04
N THR A 4 -23.89 -5.91 -3.61
CA THR A 4 -24.96 -5.61 -4.56
C THR A 4 -24.49 -5.34 -5.98
N ASP A 5 -23.19 -5.20 -6.24
CA ASP A 5 -22.66 -4.98 -7.59
C ASP A 5 -22.02 -6.28 -8.14
N ILE A 6 -22.90 -7.15 -8.67
CA ILE A 6 -22.53 -8.46 -9.22
C ILE A 6 -21.54 -8.32 -10.38
N GLN A 7 -21.63 -7.23 -11.15
CA GLN A 7 -20.74 -7.01 -12.28
C GLN A 7 -19.33 -6.60 -11.83
N LEU A 8 -19.23 -5.73 -10.83
CA LEU A 8 -17.92 -5.37 -10.27
C LEU A 8 -17.25 -6.57 -9.58
N ALA A 9 -18.01 -7.35 -8.81
CA ALA A 9 -17.51 -8.59 -8.20
C ALA A 9 -16.92 -9.54 -9.25
N ARG A 10 -17.62 -9.73 -10.38
CA ARG A 10 -17.14 -10.57 -11.49
C ARG A 10 -15.82 -10.06 -12.08
N ILE A 11 -15.62 -8.75 -12.21
CA ILE A 11 -14.36 -8.19 -12.71
C ILE A 11 -13.22 -8.43 -11.71
N VAL A 12 -13.48 -8.20 -10.43
CA VAL A 12 -12.47 -8.35 -9.36
C VAL A 12 -12.08 -9.82 -9.15
N GLU A 13 -13.02 -10.74 -9.30
CA GLU A 13 -12.80 -12.19 -9.21
C GLU A 13 -12.08 -12.78 -10.43
N ASP A 14 -12.09 -12.09 -11.58
CA ASP A 14 -11.30 -12.49 -12.72
C ASP A 14 -9.80 -12.35 -12.40
N LYS A 15 -9.11 -13.48 -12.28
CA LYS A 15 -7.67 -13.55 -11.97
C LYS A 15 -6.80 -12.74 -12.94
N ALA A 16 -7.24 -12.54 -14.18
CA ALA A 16 -6.52 -11.75 -15.16
C ALA A 16 -6.73 -10.23 -14.99
N CYS A 17 -7.71 -9.83 -14.18
CA CYS A 17 -7.99 -8.44 -13.82
C CYS A 17 -7.44 -8.06 -12.44
N GLY A 18 -7.48 -9.00 -11.49
CA GLY A 18 -7.32 -8.72 -10.05
C GLY A 18 -5.91 -8.36 -9.60
N SER A 19 -4.84 -8.89 -10.21
CA SER A 19 -3.48 -8.56 -9.79
C SER A 19 -2.83 -7.56 -10.76
N ASP A 20 -2.50 -6.37 -10.26
CA ASP A 20 -1.45 -5.53 -10.85
C ASP A 20 -0.17 -5.56 -10.03
N ILE A 21 -0.04 -6.43 -9.03
CA ILE A 21 1.14 -6.56 -8.18
C ILE A 21 1.96 -7.75 -8.64
N GLU A 22 3.23 -7.50 -8.94
CA GLU A 22 4.20 -8.49 -9.37
C GLU A 22 5.37 -8.52 -8.39
N ASP A 23 5.95 -9.70 -8.23
CA ASP A 23 7.15 -9.87 -7.41
C ASP A 23 8.32 -9.08 -8.03
N ALA A 24 8.97 -8.26 -7.22
CA ALA A 24 10.16 -7.52 -7.60
C ALA A 24 11.43 -8.38 -7.53
N GLY A 25 11.36 -9.56 -6.90
CA GLY A 25 12.49 -10.43 -6.62
C GLY A 25 13.42 -9.89 -5.52
N GLY A 26 13.97 -10.81 -4.72
CA GLY A 26 14.83 -10.49 -3.57
C GLY A 26 14.06 -9.82 -2.42
N ASP A 27 14.73 -9.00 -1.62
CA ASP A 27 14.13 -8.26 -0.50
C ASP A 27 13.46 -6.94 -0.91
N ARG A 28 13.08 -6.81 -2.19
CA ARG A 28 12.46 -5.59 -2.72
C ARG A 28 10.95 -5.64 -2.55
N ALA A 29 10.36 -4.48 -2.26
CA ALA A 29 8.91 -4.38 -2.20
C ALA A 29 8.31 -4.62 -3.61
N PRO A 30 7.12 -5.24 -3.71
CA PRO A 30 6.50 -5.58 -4.99
C PRO A 30 6.40 -4.40 -5.96
N VAL A 31 6.34 -4.68 -7.26
CA VAL A 31 6.12 -3.65 -8.30
C VAL A 31 4.70 -3.73 -8.83
N SER A 32 4.16 -2.60 -9.26
CA SER A 32 2.92 -2.61 -10.02
C SER A 32 3.20 -2.82 -11.51
N LEU A 33 2.43 -3.68 -12.18
CA LEU A 33 2.44 -3.86 -13.62
C LEU A 33 1.05 -3.55 -14.19
N ILE A 34 0.92 -2.34 -14.74
CA ILE A 34 -0.35 -1.89 -15.32
C ILE A 34 -0.34 -2.18 -16.82
N PRO A 35 -1.23 -3.05 -17.32
CA PRO A 35 -1.30 -3.30 -18.75
C PRO A 35 -2.00 -2.14 -19.47
N ASP A 36 -1.52 -1.83 -20.67
CA ASP A 36 -2.04 -0.76 -21.54
C ASP A 36 -3.51 -0.96 -21.95
N TRP A 37 -4.03 -2.19 -21.89
CA TRP A 37 -5.43 -2.47 -22.15
C TRP A 37 -6.37 -1.99 -21.05
N ARG A 38 -5.89 -1.85 -19.80
CA ARG A 38 -6.75 -1.58 -18.63
C ARG A 38 -7.09 -0.09 -18.54
N SER A 39 -8.35 0.22 -18.30
CA SER A 39 -8.78 1.61 -18.09
C SER A 39 -8.22 2.21 -16.80
N ALA A 40 -8.11 3.54 -16.76
CA ALA A 40 -7.63 4.27 -15.58
C ALA A 40 -8.61 4.15 -14.41
N GLU A 41 -9.89 4.07 -14.74
CA GLU A 41 -11.02 3.88 -13.81
C GLU A 41 -10.94 2.51 -13.16
N LEU A 42 -10.76 1.44 -13.95
CA LEU A 42 -10.55 0.09 -13.40
C LEU A 42 -9.29 0.02 -12.53
N THR A 43 -8.19 0.63 -12.98
CA THR A 43 -6.95 0.71 -12.18
C THR A 43 -7.18 1.42 -10.84
N THR A 44 -7.95 2.50 -10.85
CA THR A 44 -8.31 3.25 -9.64
C THR A 44 -9.15 2.42 -8.68
N ILE A 45 -10.12 1.68 -9.20
CA ILE A 45 -10.99 0.80 -8.40
C ILE A 45 -10.15 -0.27 -7.70
N LEU A 46 -9.28 -0.97 -8.45
CA LEU A 46 -8.39 -1.99 -7.89
C LEU A 46 -7.45 -1.41 -6.82
N HIS A 47 -6.86 -0.25 -7.08
CA HIS A 47 -6.01 0.41 -6.11
C HIS A 47 -6.76 0.85 -4.84
N SER A 48 -8.02 1.24 -4.98
CA SER A 48 -8.88 1.59 -3.84
C SER A 48 -9.22 0.33 -3.01
N LEU A 49 -9.49 -0.80 -3.68
CA LEU A 49 -9.68 -2.11 -3.03
C LEU A 49 -8.46 -2.49 -2.16
N ASP A 50 -7.26 -2.39 -2.72
CA ASP A 50 -6.03 -2.64 -1.96
C ASP A 50 -5.93 -1.78 -0.70
N LYS A 51 -6.22 -0.47 -0.81
CA LYS A 51 -6.19 0.46 0.33
C LYS A 51 -7.18 0.07 1.41
N MET A 52 -8.41 -0.30 1.04
CA MET A 52 -9.40 -0.74 2.04
C MET A 52 -8.95 -2.02 2.74
N VAL A 53 -8.36 -2.98 2.03
CA VAL A 53 -7.81 -4.21 2.65
C VAL A 53 -6.70 -3.89 3.65
N ILE A 54 -5.83 -2.92 3.34
CA ILE A 54 -4.80 -2.45 4.28
C ILE A 54 -5.46 -1.81 5.52
N THR A 55 -6.46 -0.94 5.30
CA THR A 55 -7.15 -0.21 6.38
C THR A 55 -7.98 -1.12 7.29
N GLU A 56 -8.60 -2.17 6.77
CA GLU A 56 -9.43 -3.10 7.54
C GLU A 56 -8.60 -4.04 8.45
N ALA A 57 -7.27 -4.04 8.34
CA ALA A 57 -6.42 -4.87 9.18
C ALA A 57 -6.29 -4.29 10.60
N GLU A 58 -6.86 -4.99 11.58
CA GLU A 58 -6.74 -4.59 13.00
C GLU A 58 -5.54 -5.24 13.71
N HIS A 59 -5.17 -6.46 13.30
CA HIS A 59 -4.11 -7.22 13.96
C HIS A 59 -2.72 -6.83 13.43
N HIS A 60 -1.78 -6.50 14.31
CA HIS A 60 -0.44 -6.01 13.96
C HIS A 60 0.32 -6.88 12.94
N LYS A 61 0.22 -8.21 13.01
CA LYS A 61 0.84 -9.11 12.02
C LYS A 61 0.20 -8.98 10.63
N THR A 62 -1.11 -8.79 10.58
CA THR A 62 -1.87 -8.60 9.33
C THR A 62 -1.55 -7.24 8.72
N ILE A 63 -1.43 -6.20 9.54
CA ILE A 63 -0.99 -4.87 9.10
C ILE A 63 0.40 -4.97 8.46
N ALA A 64 1.36 -5.61 9.13
CA ALA A 64 2.72 -5.78 8.60
C ALA A 64 2.74 -6.59 7.29
N ALA A 65 1.94 -7.66 7.21
CA ALA A 65 1.81 -8.46 5.99
C ALA A 65 1.19 -7.65 4.84
N ASN A 66 0.12 -6.89 5.10
CA ASN A 66 -0.56 -6.07 4.10
C ASN A 66 0.36 -4.93 3.61
N LEU A 67 1.07 -4.25 4.51
CA LEU A 67 2.04 -3.22 4.13
C LEU A 67 3.17 -3.79 3.26
N LYS A 68 3.62 -5.02 3.52
CA LYS A 68 4.61 -5.70 2.68
C LYS A 68 4.05 -6.10 1.32
N LEU A 69 2.84 -6.66 1.29
CA LEU A 69 2.21 -7.18 0.07
C LEU A 69 1.78 -6.05 -0.88
N TYR A 70 1.23 -4.97 -0.34
CA TYR A 70 0.73 -3.83 -1.10
C TYR A 70 1.73 -2.65 -1.16
N GLY A 71 2.90 -2.79 -0.55
CA GLY A 71 3.99 -1.82 -0.60
C GLY A 71 4.62 -1.76 -1.98
N ARG A 72 4.03 -0.98 -2.89
CA ARG A 72 4.48 -0.86 -4.28
C ARG A 72 5.75 0.00 -4.36
N SER A 73 6.87 -0.55 -4.79
CA SER A 73 8.15 0.17 -4.95
C SER A 73 8.26 0.95 -6.26
N ALA A 74 7.61 0.47 -7.32
CA ALA A 74 7.61 1.08 -8.63
C ALA A 74 6.31 0.78 -9.39
N ARG A 75 6.05 1.56 -10.44
CA ARG A 75 4.94 1.35 -11.38
C ARG A 75 5.50 1.16 -12.78
N ASN A 76 5.30 -0.04 -13.31
CA ASN A 76 5.69 -0.46 -14.65
C ASN A 76 4.46 -0.52 -15.56
N PHE A 77 4.67 -0.32 -16.85
CA PHE A 77 3.62 -0.39 -17.86
C PHE A 77 3.90 -1.55 -18.82
N LYS A 78 2.89 -2.37 -19.09
CA LYS A 78 2.99 -3.50 -20.03
C LYS A 78 2.25 -3.15 -21.31
N THR A 79 2.95 -3.19 -22.43
CA THR A 79 2.33 -3.05 -23.75
C THR A 79 1.77 -4.39 -24.23
N THR A 80 0.54 -4.39 -24.70
CA THR A 80 -0.13 -5.57 -25.24
C THR A 80 -0.28 -5.46 -26.76
N LYS A 81 -0.03 -6.58 -27.45
CA LYS A 81 -0.16 -6.67 -28.91
C LYS A 81 -1.44 -7.43 -29.26
N GLY A 82 -2.37 -6.75 -29.94
CA GLY A 82 -3.68 -7.31 -30.25
C GLY A 82 -4.38 -7.77 -28.97
N MET A 83 -5.21 -8.80 -29.08
CA MET A 83 -6.04 -9.30 -27.97
C MET A 83 -5.40 -10.43 -27.15
N VAL A 84 -4.18 -10.86 -27.45
CA VAL A 84 -3.57 -12.03 -26.80
C VAL A 84 -3.20 -11.66 -25.36
N GLY A 85 -3.71 -12.44 -24.40
CA GLY A 85 -3.48 -12.21 -22.96
C GLY A 85 -4.33 -11.07 -22.37
N VAL A 86 -5.29 -10.54 -23.11
CA VAL A 86 -6.25 -9.56 -22.60
C VAL A 86 -7.51 -10.28 -22.12
N PRO A 87 -8.02 -9.99 -20.91
CA PRO A 87 -9.27 -10.56 -20.43
C PRO A 87 -10.41 -10.21 -21.40
N ARG A 88 -11.31 -11.16 -21.62
CA ARG A 88 -12.46 -10.98 -22.53
C ARG A 88 -13.74 -10.88 -21.74
N ASN A 89 -14.77 -10.31 -22.37
CA ASN A 89 -16.11 -10.17 -21.78
C ASN A 89 -16.13 -9.29 -20.50
N LEU A 90 -15.16 -8.41 -20.31
CA LEU A 90 -15.30 -7.29 -19.35
C LEU A 90 -16.20 -6.20 -19.93
N PRO A 91 -16.87 -5.39 -19.10
CA PRO A 91 -17.54 -4.18 -19.54
C PRO A 91 -16.63 -3.29 -20.40
N LEU A 92 -17.19 -2.67 -21.45
CA LEU A 92 -16.41 -1.90 -22.43
C LEU A 92 -15.57 -0.76 -21.81
N ASP A 93 -16.04 -0.17 -20.73
CA ASP A 93 -15.34 0.86 -19.95
C ASP A 93 -14.21 0.31 -19.04
N SER A 94 -14.04 -1.01 -18.96
CA SER A 94 -12.87 -1.66 -18.36
C SER A 94 -11.62 -1.55 -19.24
N TYR A 95 -11.78 -1.30 -20.53
CA TYR A 95 -10.66 -1.18 -21.47
C TYR A 95 -10.29 0.27 -21.74
N ALA A 96 -9.00 0.55 -21.84
CA ALA A 96 -8.51 1.88 -22.19
C ALA A 96 -8.93 2.26 -23.62
N LYS A 97 -9.44 3.48 -23.79
CA LYS A 97 -9.87 4.00 -25.11
C LYS A 97 -8.75 3.92 -26.15
N ALA A 98 -7.52 4.26 -25.77
CA ALA A 98 -6.34 4.20 -26.64
C ALA A 98 -5.97 2.77 -27.07
N TYR A 99 -6.24 1.78 -26.22
CA TYR A 99 -6.05 0.37 -26.57
C TYR A 99 -7.15 -0.08 -27.53
N LEU A 100 -8.42 0.22 -27.24
CA LEU A 100 -9.55 -0.12 -28.12
C LEU A 100 -9.40 0.49 -29.52
N SER A 101 -8.89 1.73 -29.64
CA SER A 101 -8.68 2.38 -30.94
C SER A 101 -7.61 1.72 -31.80
N ARG A 102 -6.73 0.90 -31.21
CA ARG A 102 -5.71 0.14 -31.93
C ARG A 102 -6.24 -1.20 -32.47
N LEU A 103 -7.43 -1.61 -32.04
CA LEU A 103 -8.05 -2.86 -32.45
C LEU A 103 -8.97 -2.65 -33.66
N THR A 104 -9.03 -3.65 -34.52
CA THR A 104 -10.03 -3.74 -35.59
C THR A 104 -11.45 -3.87 -35.02
N SER A 105 -12.48 -3.65 -35.84
CA SER A 105 -13.88 -3.90 -35.43
C SER A 105 -14.10 -5.34 -35.00
N PHE A 106 -13.57 -6.30 -35.78
CA PHE A 106 -13.65 -7.72 -35.46
C PHE A 106 -12.99 -8.06 -34.12
N GLU A 107 -11.82 -7.49 -33.83
CA GLU A 107 -11.14 -7.67 -32.55
C GLU A 107 -11.95 -7.06 -31.41
N ARG A 108 -12.49 -5.84 -31.55
CA ARG A 108 -13.33 -5.24 -30.50
C ARG A 108 -14.57 -6.08 -30.20
N ASP A 109 -15.26 -6.57 -31.24
CA ASP A 109 -16.45 -7.41 -31.10
C ASP A 109 -16.14 -8.78 -30.47
N THR A 110 -14.92 -9.30 -30.71
CA THR A 110 -14.42 -10.54 -30.12
C THR A 110 -13.95 -10.35 -28.68
N LEU A 111 -13.42 -9.16 -28.36
CA LEU A 111 -12.90 -8.82 -27.05
C LEU A 111 -14.03 -8.71 -26.02
N SER A 112 -15.09 -7.95 -26.34
CA SER A 112 -16.25 -7.85 -25.46
C SER A 112 -17.49 -7.31 -26.16
N LYS A 113 -18.65 -7.81 -25.73
CA LYS A 113 -19.99 -7.29 -26.04
C LYS A 113 -20.72 -6.76 -24.80
N VAL A 114 -20.05 -6.75 -23.64
CA VAL A 114 -20.64 -6.34 -22.38
C VAL A 114 -20.73 -4.80 -22.34
N PRO A 115 -21.93 -4.22 -22.18
CA PRO A 115 -22.09 -2.77 -22.11
C PRO A 115 -21.23 -2.15 -21.01
N ALA A 116 -20.89 -0.87 -21.17
CA ALA A 116 -20.24 -0.10 -20.12
C ALA A 116 -21.10 -0.09 -18.84
N MET A 117 -20.46 -0.14 -17.67
CA MET A 117 -21.14 -0.21 -16.38
C MET A 117 -21.00 1.06 -15.53
N GLY A 118 -20.31 2.08 -16.03
CA GLY A 118 -20.08 3.34 -15.30
C GLY A 118 -18.91 3.23 -14.32
N LEU A 119 -17.79 2.64 -14.73
CA LEU A 119 -16.60 2.52 -13.89
C LEU A 119 -16.06 3.87 -13.42
N ASP A 120 -16.30 4.95 -14.15
CA ASP A 120 -15.95 6.32 -13.77
C ASP A 120 -16.63 6.77 -12.48
N LEU A 121 -17.93 6.51 -12.34
CA LEU A 121 -18.70 6.84 -11.15
C LEU A 121 -18.27 5.96 -9.96
N ILE A 122 -18.04 4.67 -10.21
CA ILE A 122 -17.56 3.73 -9.20
C ILE A 122 -16.18 4.14 -8.69
N ALA A 123 -15.25 4.45 -9.60
CA ALA A 123 -13.90 4.90 -9.28
C ALA A 123 -13.93 6.17 -8.41
N GLN A 124 -14.72 7.17 -8.79
CA GLN A 124 -14.87 8.41 -8.00
C GLN A 124 -15.40 8.13 -6.59
N LYS A 125 -16.44 7.31 -6.48
CA LYS A 125 -17.02 6.93 -5.18
C LYS A 125 -15.99 6.24 -4.28
N MET A 126 -15.20 5.33 -4.84
CA MET A 126 -14.18 4.59 -4.10
C MET A 126 -13.00 5.46 -3.71
N GLN A 127 -12.53 6.35 -4.59
CA GLN A 127 -11.50 7.32 -4.26
C GLN A 127 -11.92 8.22 -3.09
N LEU A 128 -13.16 8.72 -3.11
CA LEU A 128 -13.69 9.54 -2.02
C LEU A 128 -13.68 8.77 -0.70
N SER A 129 -14.17 7.52 -0.68
CA SER A 129 -14.14 6.68 0.51
C SER A 129 -12.72 6.37 1.01
N CYS A 130 -11.74 6.21 0.11
CA CYS A 130 -10.35 5.96 0.50
C CYS A 130 -9.60 7.22 0.96
N ASN A 131 -9.98 8.40 0.44
CA ASN A 131 -9.34 9.67 0.79
C ASN A 131 -9.98 10.35 2.02
N LEU A 132 -11.19 9.96 2.40
CA LEU A 132 -11.90 10.44 3.60
C LEU A 132 -11.38 9.82 4.91
N GLN A 133 -10.20 9.22 4.92
CA GLN A 133 -9.59 8.70 6.13
C GLN A 133 -8.61 9.74 6.71
N PRO A 134 -9.02 10.60 7.66
CA PRO A 134 -8.06 11.26 8.52
C PRO A 134 -7.49 10.20 9.48
N GLY A 135 -6.18 9.98 9.44
CA GLY A 135 -5.50 9.39 10.60
C GLY A 135 -5.19 10.46 11.65
N PRO A 136 -4.70 10.08 12.84
CA PRO A 136 -5.19 9.08 13.78
C PRO A 136 -6.03 9.77 14.89
N SER A 137 -6.76 9.01 15.71
CA SER A 137 -7.16 9.50 17.04
C SER A 137 -5.89 9.69 17.88
N ALA A 138 -5.32 10.88 17.81
CA ALA A 138 -4.38 11.40 18.80
C ALA A 138 -5.17 11.71 20.07
N SER A 139 -5.25 10.73 20.97
CA SER A 139 -5.53 10.90 22.40
C SER A 139 -4.42 10.14 23.14
N GLY A 140 -3.58 10.71 24.00
CA GLY A 140 -3.64 12.01 24.66
C GLY A 140 -2.26 12.61 24.89
N LEU A 141 -2.27 13.93 24.79
CA LEU A 141 -1.62 14.92 25.63
C LEU A 141 -0.49 14.42 26.56
N THR A 142 0.69 14.93 26.28
CA THR A 142 1.73 15.18 27.29
C THR A 142 1.11 15.91 28.48
N ALA A 143 1.08 15.25 29.64
CA ALA A 143 0.74 15.88 30.90
C ALA A 143 1.86 16.87 31.25
N ALA A 144 1.66 18.14 30.92
CA ALA A 144 2.39 19.23 31.55
C ALA A 144 1.99 19.28 33.02
N ALA A 145 2.93 18.97 33.91
CA ALA A 145 2.75 19.15 35.34
C ALA A 145 2.55 20.65 35.65
N PRO A 146 1.55 21.02 36.47
CA PRO A 146 1.26 22.42 36.74
C PRO A 146 2.30 23.01 37.69
N GLY A 147 2.84 24.15 37.29
CA GLY A 147 3.64 25.00 38.17
C GLY A 147 2.77 25.64 39.26
N GLY A 148 3.34 25.74 40.45
CA GLY A 148 2.80 26.54 41.54
C GLY A 148 3.81 26.66 42.68
N GLY A 149 4.23 27.90 42.98
CA GLY A 149 4.76 28.28 44.30
C GLY A 149 6.24 28.65 44.40
N THR A 150 6.52 29.93 44.10
CA THR A 150 7.44 30.85 44.79
C THR A 150 8.11 30.40 46.10
N GLY A 151 9.41 30.72 46.24
CA GLY A 151 10.05 30.90 47.55
C GLY A 151 11.57 30.74 47.54
N SER A 152 12.28 31.86 47.72
CA SER A 152 13.73 32.05 47.84
C SER A 152 14.42 31.13 48.84
N ASP A 153 15.66 30.72 48.58
CA ASP A 153 16.82 31.25 49.31
C ASP A 153 18.16 30.67 48.82
N ALA A 154 19.15 31.55 48.80
CA ALA A 154 20.52 31.28 48.41
C ALA A 154 21.30 30.60 49.53
N HIS A 155 22.14 29.61 49.20
CA HIS A 155 23.43 29.45 49.88
C HIS A 155 24.45 28.73 48.99
N ALA A 156 25.58 29.40 48.78
CA ALA A 156 26.76 28.91 48.09
C ALA A 156 27.76 28.33 49.10
N THR A 157 28.39 27.21 48.74
CA THR A 157 29.73 26.72 49.15
C THR A 157 29.87 25.30 48.58
N GLY A 158 30.93 24.81 47.93
CA GLY A 158 32.31 25.23 47.78
C GLY A 158 33.16 23.94 47.65
N GLY A 159 34.17 23.93 46.77
CA GLY A 159 35.21 22.89 46.63
C GLY A 159 34.87 21.79 45.61
N GLY A 160 35.66 21.48 44.58
CA GLY A 160 37.12 21.55 44.42
C GLY A 160 37.63 20.11 44.25
N GLY A 161 38.28 19.77 43.13
CA GLY A 161 38.98 18.47 43.02
C GLY A 161 39.03 17.85 41.63
N THR A 162 40.19 18.03 41.01
CA THR A 162 40.74 17.40 39.80
C THR A 162 40.90 15.87 39.87
N GLY A 163 40.74 15.20 38.72
CA GLY A 163 41.71 14.18 38.25
C GLY A 163 41.28 12.70 38.27
N GLY A 164 41.52 12.02 37.14
CA GLY A 164 41.93 10.61 37.15
C GLY A 164 41.06 9.62 36.37
N GLN A 165 41.43 9.34 35.13
CA GLN A 165 41.16 8.06 34.43
C GLN A 165 42.31 7.08 34.77
N PRO A 166 42.04 5.77 34.95
CA PRO A 166 42.47 4.79 33.93
C PRO A 166 41.50 3.59 33.74
N THR A 167 41.61 2.95 32.56
CA THR A 167 41.02 1.65 32.14
C THR A 167 41.95 0.47 32.53
N PRO A 168 41.75 -0.78 32.06
CA PRO A 168 40.70 -1.76 32.41
C PRO A 168 41.31 -3.11 32.92
N ALA A 169 40.47 -4.02 33.44
CA ALA A 169 40.77 -5.46 33.65
C ALA A 169 39.48 -6.25 33.32
N GLY A 170 39.44 -7.42 32.68
CA GLY A 170 40.41 -8.49 32.41
C GLY A 170 39.78 -9.83 32.83
N GLY A 171 39.66 -10.81 31.91
CA GLY A 171 39.20 -12.20 32.15
C GLY A 171 38.09 -12.63 31.18
N ASP A 172 38.36 -13.25 30.03
CA ASP A 172 38.90 -14.60 29.73
C ASP A 172 37.87 -15.74 29.89
N ALA A 173 37.55 -16.40 28.77
CA ALA A 173 37.06 -17.77 28.71
C ALA A 173 37.17 -18.31 27.26
N SER A 174 38.05 -19.29 27.13
CA SER A 174 38.61 -19.90 25.92
C SER A 174 37.62 -20.76 25.12
N MET A 175 37.88 -20.87 23.82
CA MET A 175 37.25 -21.82 22.89
C MET A 175 37.94 -23.19 22.96
N HIS A 176 37.15 -24.27 22.97
CA HIS A 176 37.63 -25.65 22.75
C HIS A 176 36.70 -26.36 21.77
N VAL A 177 37.26 -26.89 20.69
CA VAL A 177 36.59 -27.73 19.68
C VAL A 177 37.40 -29.02 19.62
N ASP A 178 36.81 -30.14 20.06
CA ASP A 178 37.36 -31.47 19.83
C ASP A 178 36.86 -32.01 18.48
N GLY A 179 37.77 -32.70 17.77
CA GLY A 179 37.53 -33.38 16.50
C GLY A 179 37.13 -34.84 16.63
#